data_AF-A0A3L7K0U9-F1
#
_entry.id   AF-A0A3L7K0U9-F1
#
_cell.length_a   1.000
_cell.length_b   1.000
_cell.length_c   1.000
_cell.angle_alpha   90.00
_cell.angle_beta   90.00
_cell.angle_gamma   90.00
#
_symmetry.space_group_name_H-M   'P 1'
#
loop_
_entity.id
_entity.type
_entity.pdbx_description
1 polymer ?
#
loop_
_entity_poly.entity_id
_entity_poly.type
_entity_poly.pdbx_seq_one_letter_code
_entity_poly.pdbx_strand_id
1 'polypeptide(L)'
;MYSSKNQMDDEANHEKRILALERQVALGLWIQSLGQLIEINGLSGLLQMEEDMDSSGEKTILAGNWVKFTGILTEALSVSKQIGETDKSKLIKEQEAAITGDLLAALGSLIEVFGGVEVLQEEKENITFLVP
;
A
#
# COMPACT_ATOMS: atom_id res chain seq x y z
N MET A 1 -21.75 -1.01 44.14
CA MET A 1 -22.59 -0.98 42.91
C MET A 1 -22.28 0.24 42.03
N TYR A 2 -22.17 1.47 42.58
CA TYR A 2 -21.79 2.67 41.80
C TYR A 2 -20.40 2.60 41.14
N SER A 3 -19.39 2.06 41.83
CA SER A 3 -18.01 1.98 41.30
C SER A 3 -17.84 1.03 40.11
N SER A 4 -18.65 -0.03 40.03
CA SER A 4 -18.59 -1.03 38.95
C SER A 4 -19.22 -0.50 37.66
N LYS A 5 -20.20 0.40 37.76
CA LYS A 5 -20.84 1.03 36.60
C LYS A 5 -19.89 2.01 35.90
N ASN A 6 -19.19 2.84 36.66
CA ASN A 6 -18.18 3.75 36.11
C ASN A 6 -17.03 3.00 35.43
N GLN A 7 -16.57 1.87 35.99
CA GLN A 7 -15.53 1.04 35.38
C GLN A 7 -15.97 0.41 34.05
N MET A 8 -17.21 -0.12 33.97
CA MET A 8 -17.75 -0.64 32.72
C MET A 8 -17.93 0.44 31.66
N ASP A 9 -18.36 1.64 32.05
CA ASP A 9 -18.53 2.77 31.14
C ASP A 9 -17.17 3.26 30.59
N ASP A 10 -16.11 3.22 31.39
CA ASP A 10 -14.75 3.57 30.99
C ASP A 10 -14.13 2.53 30.03
N GLU A 11 -14.30 1.23 30.30
CA GLU A 11 -13.85 0.13 29.43
C GLU A 11 -14.55 0.17 28.06
N ALA A 12 -15.88 0.32 28.05
CA ALA A 12 -16.64 0.42 26.80
C ALA A 12 -16.27 1.66 25.98
N ASN A 13 -15.88 2.75 26.63
CA ASN A 13 -15.39 3.95 25.96
C ASN A 13 -13.98 3.72 25.37
N HIS A 14 -13.12 2.99 26.08
CA HIS A 14 -11.79 2.63 25.61
C HIS A 14 -11.85 1.73 24.37
N GLU A 15 -12.66 0.66 24.37
CA GLU A 15 -12.84 -0.23 23.22
C GLU A 15 -13.36 0.51 21.99
N LYS A 16 -14.32 1.44 22.16
CA LYS A 16 -14.83 2.29 21.07
C LYS A 16 -13.72 3.14 20.45
N ARG A 17 -12.78 3.64 21.26
CA ARG A 17 -11.64 4.44 20.77
C ARG A 17 -10.66 3.59 19.97
N ILE A 18 -10.34 2.38 20.44
CA ILE A 18 -9.49 1.43 19.69
C ILE A 18 -10.13 1.14 18.34
N LEU A 19 -11.41 0.75 18.32
CA LEU A 19 -12.13 0.44 17.09
C LEU A 19 -12.16 1.63 16.10
N ALA A 20 -12.28 2.85 16.61
CA ALA A 20 -12.24 4.06 15.78
C ALA A 20 -10.84 4.25 15.14
N LEU A 21 -9.77 4.00 15.89
CA LEU A 21 -8.39 4.09 15.39
C LEU A 21 -8.08 2.98 14.38
N GLU A 22 -8.51 1.75 14.62
CA GLU A 22 -8.35 0.64 13.66
C GLU A 22 -9.03 0.95 12.32
N ARG A 23 -10.24 1.52 12.36
CA ARG A 23 -10.93 2.00 11.15
C ARG A 23 -10.17 3.11 10.45
N GLN A 24 -9.54 4.02 11.20
CA GLN A 24 -8.72 5.08 10.65
C GLN A 24 -7.48 4.53 9.93
N VAL A 25 -6.83 3.50 10.51
CA VAL A 25 -5.70 2.80 9.85
C VAL A 25 -6.16 2.17 8.53
N ALA A 26 -7.25 1.38 8.54
CA ALA A 26 -7.76 0.76 7.33
C ALA A 26 -8.15 1.79 6.25
N LEU A 27 -8.75 2.92 6.64
CA LEU A 27 -9.05 4.01 5.73
C LEU A 27 -7.77 4.59 5.09
N GLY A 28 -6.71 4.77 5.88
CA GLY A 28 -5.41 5.21 5.38
C GLY A 28 -4.85 4.27 4.29
N LEU A 29 -4.94 2.96 4.51
CA LEU A 29 -4.48 1.96 3.54
C LEU A 29 -5.30 1.94 2.25
N TRP A 30 -6.61 2.16 2.35
CA TRP A 30 -7.46 2.33 1.16
C TRP A 30 -7.11 3.60 0.37
N ILE A 31 -6.83 4.71 1.06
CA ILE A 31 -6.37 5.94 0.42
C ILE A 31 -5.02 5.70 -0.28
N GLN A 32 -4.09 5.03 0.39
CA GLN A 32 -2.79 4.66 -0.19
C GLN A 32 -2.96 3.77 -1.44
N SER A 33 -3.85 2.79 -1.40
CA SER A 33 -4.18 1.93 -2.56
C SER A 33 -4.65 2.75 -3.76
N LEU A 34 -5.55 3.72 -3.53
CA LEU A 34 -6.07 4.60 -4.57
C LEU A 34 -4.99 5.55 -5.12
N GLY A 35 -4.15 6.11 -4.23
CA GLY A 35 -3.02 6.94 -4.63
C GLY A 35 -2.05 6.18 -5.55
N GLN A 36 -1.72 4.94 -5.19
CA GLN A 36 -0.86 4.07 -5.99
C GLN A 36 -1.47 3.74 -7.36
N LEU A 37 -2.79 3.56 -7.46
CA LEU A 37 -3.46 3.33 -8.73
C LEU A 37 -3.45 4.57 -9.64
N ILE A 38 -3.56 5.76 -9.06
CA ILE A 38 -3.43 7.03 -9.81
C ILE A 38 -2.01 7.15 -10.38
N GLU A 39 -0.99 6.84 -9.60
CA GLU A 39 0.42 6.81 -10.03
C GLU A 39 0.62 5.83 -11.20
N ILE A 40 0.17 4.58 -11.08
CA ILE A 40 0.22 3.57 -12.14
C ILE A 40 -0.42 4.08 -13.45
N ASN A 41 -1.58 4.72 -13.37
CA ASN A 41 -2.27 5.26 -14.55
C ASN A 41 -1.47 6.39 -15.20
N GLY A 42 -0.89 7.28 -14.39
CA GLY A 42 -0.02 8.36 -14.87
C GLY A 42 1.22 7.81 -15.59
N LEU A 43 1.94 6.89 -14.94
CA LEU A 43 3.12 6.21 -15.50
C LEU A 43 2.78 5.45 -16.80
N SER A 44 1.66 4.72 -16.81
CA SER A 44 1.20 4.01 -18.01
C SER A 44 0.88 4.97 -19.17
N GLY A 45 0.32 6.15 -18.84
CA GLY A 45 0.04 7.19 -19.83
C GLY A 45 1.32 7.80 -20.41
N LEU A 46 2.31 8.10 -19.56
CA LEU A 46 3.62 8.61 -19.99
C LEU A 46 4.33 7.60 -20.91
N LEU A 47 4.40 6.34 -20.51
CA LEU A 47 5.03 5.28 -21.29
C LEU A 47 4.39 5.07 -22.68
N GLN A 48 3.09 5.35 -22.82
CA GLN A 48 2.41 5.29 -24.13
C GLN A 48 2.74 6.48 -25.05
N MET A 49 3.16 7.61 -24.47
CA MET A 49 3.54 8.82 -25.21
C MET A 49 5.02 8.82 -25.60
N GLU A 50 5.83 7.94 -24.99
CA GLU A 50 7.23 7.78 -25.33
C GLU A 50 7.39 7.14 -26.72
N GLU A 51 7.99 7.89 -27.65
CA GLU A 51 8.21 7.42 -29.03
C GLU A 51 9.29 6.31 -29.09
N ASP A 52 10.18 6.28 -28.10
CA ASP A 52 11.24 5.29 -27.96
C ASP A 52 10.81 4.22 -26.96
N MET A 53 9.98 3.27 -27.41
CA MET A 53 9.44 2.18 -26.59
C MET A 53 10.50 1.23 -25.99
N ASP A 54 11.79 1.55 -26.06
CA ASP A 54 12.89 0.73 -25.54
C ASP A 54 13.44 1.21 -24.18
N SER A 55 12.88 2.26 -23.55
CA SER A 55 13.29 2.63 -22.19
C SER A 55 13.01 1.47 -21.23
N SER A 56 14.10 0.85 -20.76
CA SER A 56 14.01 -0.34 -19.93
C SER A 56 13.66 0.05 -18.50
N GLY A 57 14.17 1.21 -18.06
CA GLY A 57 13.93 1.75 -16.73
C GLY A 57 12.48 2.13 -16.48
N GLU A 58 11.80 2.82 -17.41
CA GLU A 58 10.40 3.24 -17.22
C GLU A 58 9.46 2.02 -17.09
N LYS A 59 9.70 0.98 -17.90
CA LYS A 59 8.97 -0.30 -17.79
C LYS A 59 9.23 -0.98 -16.45
N THR A 60 10.48 -0.97 -15.97
CA THR A 60 10.86 -1.51 -14.66
C THR A 60 10.13 -0.75 -13.54
N ILE A 61 10.06 0.58 -13.60
CA ILE A 61 9.31 1.41 -12.64
C ILE A 61 7.83 1.03 -12.61
N LEU A 62 7.19 0.95 -13.78
CA LEU A 62 5.78 0.57 -13.88
C LEU A 62 5.52 -0.84 -13.33
N ALA A 63 6.43 -1.79 -13.58
CA ALA A 63 6.34 -3.14 -13.02
C ALA A 63 6.46 -3.12 -11.47
N GLY A 64 7.41 -2.36 -10.92
CA GLY A 64 7.56 -2.17 -9.48
C GLY A 64 6.30 -1.57 -8.84
N ASN A 65 5.70 -0.58 -9.49
CA ASN A 65 4.46 0.06 -9.06
C ASN A 65 3.27 -0.93 -9.02
N TRP A 66 3.15 -1.85 -9.98
CA TRP A 66 2.12 -2.89 -9.96
C TRP A 66 2.32 -3.91 -8.81
N VAL A 67 3.56 -4.32 -8.56
CA VAL A 67 3.89 -5.19 -7.42
C VAL A 67 3.56 -4.48 -6.11
N LYS A 68 3.93 -3.20 -6.01
CA LYS A 68 3.66 -2.35 -4.85
C LYS A 68 2.17 -2.22 -4.58
N PHE A 69 1.37 -1.91 -5.60
CA PHE A 69 -0.08 -1.84 -5.52
C PHE A 69 -0.71 -3.14 -5.03
N THR A 70 -0.24 -4.29 -5.55
CA THR A 70 -0.73 -5.60 -5.11
C THR A 70 -0.49 -5.82 -3.61
N GLY A 71 0.68 -5.40 -3.11
CA GLY A 71 1.00 -5.44 -1.68
C GLY A 71 0.08 -4.58 -0.83
N ILE A 72 -0.06 -3.30 -1.18
CA ILE A 72 -0.90 -2.33 -0.45
C ILE A 72 -2.37 -2.76 -0.47
N LEU A 73 -2.87 -3.25 -1.61
CA LEU A 73 -4.25 -3.76 -1.71
C LEU A 73 -4.48 -4.98 -0.81
N THR A 74 -3.50 -5.90 -0.75
CA THR A 74 -3.56 -7.07 0.13
C THR A 74 -3.59 -6.65 1.60
N GLU A 75 -2.74 -5.71 1.99
CA GLU A 75 -2.71 -5.13 3.33
C GLU A 75 -4.04 -4.46 3.69
N ALA A 76 -4.55 -3.56 2.83
CA ALA A 76 -5.81 -2.84 3.05
C ALA A 76 -7.00 -3.79 3.24
N LEU A 77 -7.11 -4.81 2.38
CA LEU A 77 -8.15 -5.84 2.48
C LEU A 77 -8.04 -6.63 3.77
N SER A 78 -6.82 -6.98 4.17
CA SER A 78 -6.60 -7.83 5.33
C SER A 78 -6.80 -7.09 6.64
N VAL A 79 -6.22 -5.89 6.79
CA VAL A 79 -6.44 -5.02 7.95
C VAL A 79 -7.93 -4.69 8.11
N SER A 80 -8.66 -4.47 7.01
CA SER A 80 -10.12 -4.26 7.07
C SER A 80 -10.87 -5.45 7.68
N LYS A 81 -10.42 -6.68 7.46
CA LYS A 81 -11.01 -7.90 8.03
C LYS A 81 -10.63 -8.15 9.48
N GLN A 82 -9.53 -7.56 9.97
CA GLN A 82 -9.13 -7.66 11.38
C GLN A 82 -10.04 -6.81 12.29
N ILE A 83 -10.66 -5.76 11.76
CA ILE A 83 -11.49 -4.82 12.53
C ILE A 83 -12.67 -5.55 13.20
N GLY A 84 -12.64 -5.63 14.52
CA GLY A 84 -13.67 -6.28 15.33
C GLY A 84 -13.73 -7.81 15.19
N GLU A 85 -12.70 -8.44 14.61
CA GLU A 85 -12.58 -9.90 14.59
C GLU A 85 -12.30 -10.42 16.01
N THR A 86 -13.01 -11.48 16.39
CA THR A 86 -12.92 -12.10 17.73
C THR A 86 -12.37 -13.52 17.67
N ASP A 87 -12.37 -14.15 16.49
CA ASP A 87 -11.73 -15.43 16.25
C ASP A 87 -10.22 -15.23 16.07
N LYS A 88 -9.46 -15.69 17.07
CA LYS A 88 -8.00 -15.59 17.08
C LYS A 88 -7.34 -16.25 15.86
N SER A 89 -7.88 -17.37 15.35
CA SER A 89 -7.30 -18.05 14.20
C SER A 89 -7.47 -17.24 12.93
N LYS A 90 -8.62 -16.57 12.77
CA LYS A 90 -8.84 -15.65 11.64
C LYS A 90 -7.99 -14.40 11.77
N LEU A 91 -7.89 -13.85 12.97
CA LEU A 91 -7.06 -12.67 13.25
C LEU A 91 -5.60 -12.91 12.85
N ILE A 92 -5.01 -14.02 13.28
CA ILE A 92 -3.61 -14.37 12.93
C ILE A 92 -3.45 -14.54 11.42
N LYS A 93 -4.39 -15.23 10.75
CA LYS A 93 -4.33 -15.43 9.30
C LYS A 93 -4.36 -14.11 8.53
N GLU A 94 -5.19 -13.17 8.95
CA GLU A 94 -5.25 -11.85 8.33
C GLU A 94 -3.99 -11.02 8.69
N GLN A 95 -3.42 -11.16 9.90
CA GLN A 95 -2.13 -10.53 10.19
C GLN A 95 -0.99 -11.04 9.28
N GLU A 96 -0.91 -12.36 9.03
CA GLU A 96 0.05 -12.94 8.10
C GLU A 96 -0.14 -12.43 6.66
N ALA A 97 -1.40 -12.26 6.23
CA ALA A 97 -1.71 -11.69 4.93
C ALA A 97 -1.33 -10.21 4.82
N ALA A 98 -1.58 -9.41 5.86
CA ALA A 98 -1.15 -8.01 5.92
C ALA A 98 0.38 -7.89 5.84
N ILE A 99 1.13 -8.68 6.62
CA ILE A 99 2.60 -8.73 6.57
C ILE A 99 3.11 -9.14 5.18
N THR A 100 2.43 -10.08 4.52
CA THR A 100 2.75 -10.46 3.14
C THR A 100 2.50 -9.31 2.17
N GLY A 101 1.43 -8.54 2.39
CA GLY A 101 1.14 -7.30 1.68
C GLY A 101 2.26 -6.28 1.83
N ASP A 102 2.71 -6.02 3.05
CA ASP A 102 3.84 -5.11 3.35
C ASP A 102 5.11 -5.52 2.62
N LEU A 103 5.43 -6.82 2.64
CA LEU A 103 6.60 -7.36 1.95
C LEU A 103 6.52 -7.12 0.43
N LEU A 104 5.37 -7.38 -0.18
CA LEU A 104 5.15 -7.12 -1.61
C LEU A 104 5.25 -5.62 -1.92
N ALA A 105 4.70 -4.76 -1.06
CA ALA A 105 4.80 -3.31 -1.20
C ALA A 105 6.28 -2.86 -1.20
N ALA A 106 7.06 -3.34 -0.24
CA ALA A 106 8.49 -3.04 -0.12
C ALA A 106 9.30 -3.55 -1.32
N LEU A 107 9.02 -4.76 -1.81
CA LEU A 107 9.68 -5.31 -3.00
C LEU A 107 9.34 -4.50 -4.25
N GLY A 108 8.09 -4.07 -4.41
CA GLY A 108 7.68 -3.19 -5.49
C GLY A 108 8.44 -1.86 -5.49
N SER A 109 8.58 -1.24 -4.32
CA SER A 109 9.42 -0.04 -4.16
C SER A 109 10.90 -0.27 -4.45
N LEU A 110 11.44 -1.45 -4.13
CA LEU A 110 12.83 -1.78 -4.49
C LEU A 110 13.01 -1.92 -6.02
N ILE A 111 12.06 -2.54 -6.71
CA ILE A 111 12.05 -2.65 -8.17
C ILE A 111 11.97 -1.25 -8.80
N GLU A 112 11.10 -0.40 -8.28
CA GLU A 112 10.97 1.01 -8.69
C GLU A 112 12.30 1.78 -8.54
N VAL A 113 13.03 1.58 -7.43
CA VAL A 113 14.37 2.16 -7.26
C VAL A 113 15.35 1.68 -8.34
N PHE A 114 15.36 0.39 -8.68
CA PHE A 114 16.23 -0.12 -9.76
C PHE A 114 15.85 0.48 -11.12
N GLY A 115 14.56 0.57 -11.43
CA GLY A 115 14.10 1.22 -12.66
C GLY A 115 14.47 2.70 -12.71
N GLY A 116 14.38 3.43 -11.59
CA GLY A 116 14.84 4.83 -11.52
C GLY A 116 16.35 4.97 -11.75
N VAL A 117 17.15 4.01 -11.29
CA VAL A 117 18.60 3.98 -11.58
C VAL A 117 18.87 3.70 -13.07
N GLU A 118 18.07 2.86 -13.72
CA GLU A 118 18.15 2.58 -15.15
C GLU A 118 17.79 3.82 -15.97
N VAL A 119 16.67 4.50 -15.65
CA VAL A 119 16.28 5.77 -16.27
C VAL A 119 17.40 6.80 -16.18
N LEU A 120 18.00 7.00 -15.01
CA LEU A 120 19.14 7.92 -14.84
C LEU A 120 20.38 7.56 -15.67
N GLN A 121 20.53 6.29 -16.08
CA GLN A 121 21.60 5.87 -16.97
C GLN A 121 21.25 6.13 -18.44
N GLU A 122 20.02 5.83 -18.84
CA GLU A 122 19.46 6.12 -20.17
C GLU A 122 19.49 7.63 -20.47
N GLU A 123 19.15 8.46 -19.47
CA GLU A 123 19.14 9.93 -19.56
C GLU A 123 20.51 10.57 -19.83
N LYS A 124 21.61 9.85 -19.59
CA LYS A 124 22.95 10.33 -19.96
C LYS A 124 23.17 10.34 -21.47
N GLU A 125 22.41 9.54 -22.20
CA GLU A 125 22.50 9.41 -23.65
C GLU A 125 21.38 10.18 -24.36
N ASN A 126 20.13 10.11 -23.86
CA ASN A 126 18.97 10.85 -24.39
C ASN A 126 17.95 11.15 -23.28
N ILE A 127 17.25 12.28 -23.36
CA ILE A 127 16.19 12.64 -22.40
C ILE A 127 15.04 11.62 -22.48
N THR A 128 14.69 11.01 -21.35
CA THR A 128 13.46 10.23 -21.15
C THR A 128 12.35 11.12 -20.57
N PHE A 129 11.09 10.67 -20.60
CA PHE A 129 9.95 11.52 -20.24
C PHE A 129 9.43 11.29 -18.82
N LEU A 130 9.93 10.29 -18.10
CA LEU A 130 9.41 9.97 -16.77
C LEU A 130 9.85 10.94 -15.67
N VAL A 131 8.91 11.23 -14.77
CA VAL A 131 9.18 11.88 -13.48
C VAL A 131 9.27 10.76 -12.43
N PRO A 132 10.45 10.51 -11.84
CA PRO A 132 10.61 9.49 -10.79
C PRO A 132 9.98 9.89 -9.46
#